data_AF-A0A7Y8HFW5-F1
#
_entry.id   AF-A0A7Y8HFW5-F1
#
_cell.length_a   1.000
_cell.length_b   1.000
_cell.length_c   1.000
_cell.angle_alpha   90.00
_cell.angle_beta   90.00
_cell.angle_gamma   90.00
#
_symmetry.space_group_name_H-M   'P 1'
#
loop_
_entity.id
_entity.type
_entity.pdbx_description
1 polymer ?
#
loop_
_entity_poly.entity_id
_entity_poly.type
_entity_poly.pdbx_seq_one_letter_code
_entity_poly.pdbx_strand_id
1 'polypeptide(L)'
;LSAGCIAAGGTLGILIPPSIMLVVMGPVMGVPVTSLFAAAFLPGFLLAGLYTAYTLIRCQIKPSLGPALPQHLRPTSTAWVLKEIVLGIIPVTSLIAATLGSILAGLATATEGAAAGAAGAMILTFSYRRLTWKGVKKAMLRTLGISSMILLLVASSNFFGSVFSRLGSAKWITELLLGANLDPNVMIFAIILVIFILGWPLEWVPIVLIFIPILLPLIRDMGYDLIWFSILVAVTLQTAWLSPPVALSAYFLKGVVPEWDLKDIYIGMIQFMGLQCVGVVLLVFFPPIVTWLPAVLR
;
A
#
# COMPACT_ATOMS: atom_id res chain seq x y z
N LEU A 1 14.28 15.75 -3.44
CA LEU A 1 14.18 14.50 -4.25
C LEU A 1 14.27 13.28 -3.34
N SER A 2 15.36 13.09 -2.60
CA SER A 2 15.57 11.94 -1.70
C SER A 2 14.44 11.73 -0.69
N ALA A 3 13.99 12.80 -0.01
CA ALA A 3 12.85 12.71 0.92
C ALA A 3 11.58 12.16 0.25
N GLY A 4 11.27 12.63 -0.96
CA GLY A 4 10.15 12.14 -1.75
C GLY A 4 10.32 10.68 -2.18
N CYS A 5 11.52 10.28 -2.65
CA CYS A 5 11.82 8.90 -3.02
C CYS A 5 11.63 7.94 -1.82
N ILE A 6 12.15 8.32 -0.64
CA ILE A 6 12.08 7.51 0.57
C ILE A 6 10.64 7.41 1.05
N ALA A 7 9.93 8.54 1.16
CA ALA A 7 8.55 8.57 1.62
C ALA A 7 7.61 7.80 0.66
N ALA A 8 7.66 8.10 -0.64
CA ALA A 8 6.81 7.44 -1.62
C ALA A 8 7.16 5.95 -1.77
N GLY A 9 8.45 5.61 -1.83
CA GLY A 9 8.91 4.23 -1.85
C GLY A 9 8.46 3.44 -0.62
N GLY A 10 8.51 4.05 0.56
CA GLY A 10 8.00 3.44 1.80
C GLY A 10 6.51 3.15 1.75
N THR A 11 5.72 4.02 1.11
CA THR A 11 4.27 3.80 0.96
C THR A 11 3.92 2.71 -0.06
N LEU A 12 4.82 2.32 -0.98
CA LEU A 12 4.56 1.19 -1.88
C LEU A 12 4.40 -0.13 -1.14
N GLY A 13 5.00 -0.28 0.05
CA GLY A 13 4.79 -1.45 0.91
C GLY A 13 3.34 -1.61 1.40
N ILE A 14 2.53 -0.56 1.31
CA ILE A 14 1.08 -0.61 1.59
C ILE A 14 0.34 -1.31 0.44
N LEU A 15 0.85 -1.27 -0.79
CA LEU A 15 0.19 -1.83 -1.97
C LEU A 15 0.81 -3.15 -2.44
N ILE A 16 2.14 -3.21 -2.56
CA ILE A 16 2.87 -4.38 -3.05
C ILE A 16 2.74 -5.52 -2.02
N PRO A 17 2.21 -6.70 -2.39
CA PRO A 17 2.05 -7.81 -1.47
C PRO A 17 3.38 -8.29 -0.84
N PRO A 18 3.38 -8.76 0.43
CA PRO A 18 2.22 -8.97 1.31
C PRO A 18 1.75 -7.66 2.00
N SER A 19 0.54 -7.19 1.67
CA SER A 19 -0.01 -5.92 2.17
C SER A 19 -1.01 -6.15 3.30
N ILE A 20 -0.76 -5.52 4.45
CA ILE A 20 -1.68 -5.55 5.61
C ILE A 20 -3.03 -4.91 5.26
N MET A 21 -3.01 -3.80 4.52
CA MET A 21 -4.24 -3.09 4.15
C MET A 21 -5.14 -3.96 3.26
N LEU A 22 -4.58 -4.66 2.28
CA LEU A 22 -5.36 -5.57 1.43
C LEU A 22 -5.91 -6.77 2.20
N VAL A 23 -5.15 -7.28 3.19
CA VAL A 23 -5.61 -8.37 4.08
C VAL A 23 -6.80 -7.92 4.92
N VAL A 24 -6.79 -6.69 5.44
CA VAL A 24 -7.91 -6.13 6.22
C VAL A 24 -9.10 -5.80 5.33
N MET A 25 -8.86 -5.27 4.12
CA MET A 25 -9.91 -4.85 3.20
C MET A 25 -10.65 -6.03 2.54
N GLY A 26 -10.00 -7.17 2.30
CA GLY A 26 -10.62 -8.35 1.70
C GLY A 26 -11.92 -8.79 2.40
N PRO A 27 -11.89 -9.10 3.71
CA PRO A 27 -13.08 -9.43 4.49
C PRO A 27 -14.15 -8.34 4.49
N VAL A 28 -13.75 -7.07 4.57
CA VAL A 28 -14.68 -5.92 4.54
C VAL A 28 -15.43 -5.83 3.22
N MET A 29 -14.72 -6.00 2.11
CA MET A 29 -15.26 -5.94 0.75
C MET A 29 -16.02 -7.21 0.37
N GLY A 30 -15.77 -8.31 1.08
CA GLY A 30 -16.29 -9.65 0.77
C GLY A 30 -15.61 -10.27 -0.44
N VAL A 31 -14.33 -9.97 -0.68
CA VAL A 31 -13.55 -10.51 -1.80
C VAL A 31 -12.33 -11.31 -1.29
N PRO A 32 -11.89 -12.35 -2.01
CA PRO A 32 -10.71 -13.11 -1.61
C PRO A 32 -9.45 -12.25 -1.56
N VAL A 33 -8.71 -12.34 -0.45
CA VAL A 33 -7.43 -11.62 -0.26
C VAL A 33 -6.41 -12.00 -1.35
N THR A 34 -6.43 -13.25 -1.80
CA THR A 34 -5.57 -13.75 -2.88
C THR A 34 -5.80 -12.99 -4.19
N SER A 35 -7.06 -12.69 -4.52
CA SER A 35 -7.40 -11.87 -5.69
C SER A 35 -6.95 -10.42 -5.53
N LEU A 36 -7.03 -9.85 -4.32
CA LEU A 36 -6.49 -8.51 -4.06
C LEU A 36 -4.96 -8.46 -4.20
N PHE A 37 -4.25 -9.50 -3.75
CA PHE A 37 -2.80 -9.59 -3.94
C PHE A 37 -2.41 -9.68 -5.41
N ALA A 38 -3.12 -10.50 -6.20
CA ALA A 38 -2.94 -10.53 -7.65
C ALA A 38 -3.23 -9.15 -8.28
N ALA A 39 -4.34 -8.52 -7.88
CA ALA A 39 -4.79 -7.24 -8.42
C ALA A 39 -3.84 -6.08 -8.14
N ALA A 40 -3.19 -6.09 -6.97
CA ALA A 40 -2.27 -5.04 -6.54
C ALA A 40 -0.89 -5.13 -7.19
N PHE A 41 -0.54 -6.28 -7.79
CA PHE A 41 0.78 -6.51 -8.35
C PHE A 41 1.11 -5.50 -9.45
N LEU A 42 0.32 -5.48 -10.55
CA LEU A 42 0.55 -4.58 -11.67
C LEU A 42 0.48 -3.08 -11.28
N PRO A 43 -0.51 -2.60 -10.51
CA PRO A 43 -0.53 -1.23 -9.98
C PRO A 43 0.71 -0.89 -9.14
N GLY A 44 1.18 -1.81 -8.29
CA GLY A 44 2.39 -1.61 -7.49
C GLY A 44 3.64 -1.42 -8.35
N PHE A 45 3.81 -2.26 -9.38
CA PHE A 45 4.92 -2.14 -10.32
C PHE A 45 4.79 -0.93 -11.24
N LEU A 46 3.57 -0.54 -11.63
CA LEU A 46 3.31 0.68 -12.38
C LEU A 46 3.80 1.91 -11.59
N LEU A 47 3.39 2.03 -10.31
CA LEU A 47 3.81 3.14 -9.46
C LEU A 47 5.32 3.12 -9.18
N ALA A 48 5.90 1.96 -8.88
CA ALA A 48 7.34 1.80 -8.73
C ALA A 48 8.10 2.23 -9.99
N GLY A 49 7.59 1.85 -11.16
CA GLY A 49 8.11 2.25 -12.47
C GLY A 49 8.03 3.76 -12.68
N LEU A 50 6.88 4.38 -12.41
CA LEU A 50 6.70 5.84 -12.49
C LEU A 50 7.68 6.58 -11.58
N TYR A 51 7.83 6.16 -10.33
CA TYR A 51 8.74 6.79 -9.37
C TYR A 51 10.20 6.64 -9.79
N THR A 52 10.58 5.45 -10.27
CA THR A 52 11.94 5.16 -10.74
C THR A 52 12.27 5.97 -11.97
N ALA A 53 11.41 5.94 -12.99
CA ALA A 53 11.57 6.70 -14.22
C ALA A 53 11.68 8.21 -13.92
N TYR A 54 10.77 8.75 -13.10
CA TYR A 54 10.81 10.15 -12.69
C TYR A 54 12.13 10.51 -12.01
N THR A 55 12.58 9.69 -11.06
CA THR A 55 13.81 9.93 -10.31
C THR A 55 15.03 9.92 -11.24
N LEU A 56 15.11 8.93 -12.14
CA LEU A 56 16.20 8.82 -13.13
C LEU A 56 16.21 10.01 -14.08
N ILE A 57 15.07 10.38 -14.66
CA ILE A 57 14.93 11.53 -15.57
C ILE A 57 15.34 12.81 -14.85
N ARG A 58 14.87 13.04 -13.61
CA ARG A 58 15.22 14.24 -12.84
C ARG A 58 16.70 14.33 -12.49
N CYS A 59 17.34 13.20 -12.16
CA CYS A 59 18.78 13.15 -11.95
C CYS A 59 19.58 13.35 -13.24
N GLN A 60 19.09 12.89 -14.39
CA GLN A 60 19.73 13.16 -15.69
C GLN A 60 19.63 14.64 -16.09
N ILE A 61 18.46 15.26 -15.91
CA ILE A 61 18.25 16.69 -16.21
C ILE A 61 19.06 17.58 -15.25
N LYS A 62 19.13 17.21 -13.97
CA LYS A 62 19.87 17.95 -12.95
C LYS A 62 20.76 17.00 -12.13
N PRO A 63 22.00 16.71 -12.61
CA PRO A 63 22.92 15.78 -11.95
C PRO A 63 23.25 16.11 -10.50
N SER A 64 23.12 17.38 -10.10
CA SER A 64 23.31 17.79 -8.70
C SER A 64 22.29 17.19 -7.73
N LEU A 65 21.14 16.69 -8.22
CA LEU A 65 20.12 16.04 -7.38
C LEU A 65 20.47 14.58 -7.01
N GLY A 66 21.35 13.95 -7.78
CA GLY A 66 21.82 12.59 -7.58
C GLY A 66 23.26 12.46 -8.07
N PRO A 67 24.22 13.12 -7.41
CA PRO A 67 25.60 13.11 -7.85
C PRO A 67 26.16 11.68 -7.82
N ALA A 68 26.99 11.35 -8.81
CA ALA A 68 27.65 10.06 -8.85
C ALA A 68 28.52 9.87 -7.61
N LEU A 69 28.56 8.62 -7.11
CA LEU A 69 29.43 8.25 -5.99
C LEU A 69 30.89 8.70 -6.26
N PRO A 70 31.59 9.27 -5.27
CA PRO A 70 33.03 9.52 -5.34
C PRO A 70 33.80 8.29 -5.80
N GLN A 71 34.87 8.45 -6.59
CA GLN A 71 35.60 7.32 -7.19
C GLN A 71 36.06 6.27 -6.17
N HIS A 72 36.43 6.67 -4.95
CA HIS A 72 36.85 5.75 -3.89
C HIS A 72 35.69 4.91 -3.28
N LEU A 73 34.44 5.34 -3.48
CA LEU A 73 33.23 4.59 -3.08
C LEU A 73 32.62 3.82 -4.25
N ARG A 74 33.18 3.95 -5.46
CA ARG A 74 32.70 3.20 -6.62
C ARG A 74 33.17 1.76 -6.50
N PRO A 75 32.32 0.79 -6.83
CA PRO A 75 32.69 -0.61 -6.82
C PRO A 75 33.84 -0.88 -7.79
N THR A 76 34.81 -1.69 -7.34
CA THR A 76 36.04 -2.02 -8.08
C THR A 76 35.83 -2.94 -9.27
N SER A 77 34.72 -3.71 -9.30
CA SER A 77 34.38 -4.60 -10.40
C SER A 77 32.87 -4.79 -10.53
N THR A 78 32.37 -4.82 -11.77
CA THR A 78 30.97 -5.14 -12.08
C THR A 78 30.56 -6.51 -11.54
N ALA A 79 31.49 -7.47 -11.49
CA ALA A 79 31.24 -8.79 -10.92
C ALA A 79 31.00 -8.75 -9.40
N TRP A 80 31.70 -7.85 -8.70
CA TRP A 80 31.48 -7.62 -7.27
C TRP A 80 30.12 -6.98 -7.00
N VAL A 81 29.73 -5.98 -7.81
CA VAL A 81 28.40 -5.37 -7.75
C VAL A 81 27.30 -6.41 -7.95
N LEU A 82 27.42 -7.22 -9.01
CA LEU A 82 26.43 -8.23 -9.31
C LEU A 82 26.33 -9.25 -8.17
N LYS A 83 27.47 -9.67 -7.60
CA LYS A 83 27.49 -10.57 -6.44
C LYS A 83 26.78 -9.96 -5.22
N GLU A 84 27.05 -8.71 -4.87
CA GLU A 84 26.40 -8.03 -3.73
C GLU A 84 24.90 -7.83 -3.96
N ILE A 85 24.50 -7.44 -5.17
CA ILE A 85 23.09 -7.33 -5.55
C ILE A 85 22.39 -8.68 -5.40
N VAL A 86 22.98 -9.75 -5.96
CA VAL A 86 22.45 -11.11 -5.91
C VAL A 86 22.33 -11.58 -4.45
N LEU A 87 23.38 -11.43 -3.64
CA LEU A 87 23.38 -11.86 -2.24
C LEU A 87 22.46 -11.02 -1.35
N GLY A 88 22.25 -9.74 -1.65
CA GLY A 88 21.36 -8.87 -0.90
C GLY A 88 19.88 -9.03 -1.27
N ILE A 89 19.57 -9.24 -2.55
CA ILE A 89 18.21 -9.32 -3.07
C ILE A 89 17.64 -10.74 -2.95
N ILE A 90 18.40 -11.78 -3.32
CA ILE A 90 17.89 -13.16 -3.36
C ILE A 90 17.26 -13.62 -2.04
N PRO A 91 17.82 -13.37 -0.85
CA PRO A 91 17.22 -13.85 0.39
C PRO A 91 15.84 -13.22 0.64
N VAL A 92 15.69 -11.92 0.39
CA VAL A 92 14.42 -11.22 0.60
C VAL A 92 13.42 -11.58 -0.50
N THR A 93 13.85 -11.58 -1.75
CA THR A 93 12.99 -11.93 -2.89
C THR A 93 12.59 -13.39 -2.87
N SER A 94 13.45 -14.31 -2.40
CA SER A 94 13.07 -15.72 -2.25
C SER A 94 12.02 -15.91 -1.17
N LEU A 95 12.10 -15.17 -0.06
CA LEU A 95 11.07 -15.17 0.96
C LEU A 95 9.74 -14.61 0.43
N ILE A 96 9.78 -13.49 -0.29
CA ILE A 96 8.59 -12.91 -0.94
C ILE A 96 8.03 -13.87 -1.98
N ALA A 97 8.86 -14.48 -2.83
CA ALA A 97 8.43 -15.42 -3.85
C ALA A 97 7.85 -16.70 -3.25
N ALA A 98 8.44 -17.23 -2.16
CA ALA A 98 7.89 -18.41 -1.48
C ALA A 98 6.52 -18.11 -0.85
N THR A 99 6.37 -16.96 -0.21
CA THR A 99 5.12 -16.55 0.44
C THR A 99 4.05 -16.15 -0.56
N LEU A 100 4.33 -15.18 -1.42
CA LEU A 100 3.39 -14.69 -2.40
C LEU A 100 3.14 -15.73 -3.50
N GLY A 101 4.18 -16.45 -3.94
CA GLY A 101 4.05 -17.48 -4.97
C GLY A 101 3.20 -18.66 -4.50
N SER A 102 3.34 -19.12 -3.25
CA SER A 102 2.46 -20.18 -2.72
C SER A 102 1.00 -19.72 -2.61
N ILE A 103 0.76 -18.44 -2.28
CA ILE A 103 -0.59 -17.86 -2.22
C ILE A 103 -1.20 -17.72 -3.64
N LEU A 104 -0.44 -17.16 -4.58
CA LEU A 104 -0.92 -16.92 -5.94
C LEU A 104 -1.08 -18.22 -6.74
N ALA A 105 -0.26 -19.24 -6.46
CA ALA A 105 -0.38 -20.57 -7.05
C ALA A 105 -1.49 -21.43 -6.40
N GLY A 106 -2.20 -20.91 -5.39
CA GLY A 106 -3.26 -21.64 -4.68
C GLY A 106 -2.76 -22.80 -3.80
N LEU A 107 -1.44 -22.88 -3.57
CA LEU A 107 -0.82 -23.91 -2.72
C LEU A 107 -1.00 -23.62 -1.23
N ALA A 108 -1.22 -22.35 -0.87
CA ALA A 108 -1.39 -21.90 0.50
C ALA A 108 -2.44 -20.79 0.60
N THR A 109 -3.19 -20.78 1.70
CA THR A 109 -4.02 -19.64 2.10
C THR A 109 -3.16 -18.45 2.54
N ALA A 110 -3.73 -17.24 2.63
CA ALA A 110 -2.99 -16.06 3.09
C ALA A 110 -2.38 -16.24 4.50
N THR A 111 -3.07 -16.98 5.37
CA THR A 111 -2.60 -17.33 6.72
C THR A 111 -1.44 -18.33 6.69
N GLU A 112 -1.51 -19.35 5.84
CA GLU A 112 -0.43 -20.33 5.67
C GLU A 112 0.79 -19.70 5.00
N GLY A 113 0.59 -18.85 4.00
CA GLY A 113 1.65 -18.07 3.35
C GLY A 113 2.32 -17.11 4.33
N ALA A 114 1.57 -16.43 5.21
CA ALA A 114 2.14 -15.61 6.27
C ALA A 114 2.97 -16.44 7.28
N ALA A 115 2.50 -17.64 7.64
CA ALA A 115 3.25 -18.56 8.51
C ALA A 115 4.55 -19.04 7.85
N ALA A 116 4.51 -19.41 6.57
CA ALA A 116 5.70 -19.75 5.78
C ALA A 116 6.70 -18.58 5.72
N GLY A 117 6.20 -17.34 5.58
CA GLY A 117 7.02 -16.13 5.61
C GLY A 117 7.71 -15.90 6.95
N ALA A 118 6.97 -16.06 8.05
CA ALA A 118 7.54 -15.95 9.40
C ALA A 118 8.59 -17.05 9.66
N ALA A 119 8.30 -18.29 9.28
CA ALA A 119 9.24 -19.41 9.38
C ALA A 119 10.50 -19.17 8.54
N GLY A 120 10.35 -18.75 7.29
CA GLY A 120 11.46 -18.42 6.40
C GLY A 120 12.31 -17.25 6.91
N ALA A 121 11.69 -16.21 7.48
CA ALA A 121 12.41 -15.11 8.12
C ALA A 121 13.23 -15.57 9.34
N MET A 122 12.68 -16.49 10.15
CA MET A 122 13.43 -17.10 11.26
C MET A 122 14.61 -17.92 10.76
N ILE A 123 14.41 -18.75 9.73
CA ILE A 123 15.47 -19.57 9.11
C ILE A 123 16.58 -18.65 8.56
N LEU A 124 16.24 -17.61 7.79
CA LEU A 124 17.22 -16.65 7.26
C LEU A 124 18.00 -15.97 8.39
N THR A 125 17.31 -15.49 9.43
CA THR A 125 17.95 -14.83 10.58
C THR A 125 18.87 -15.78 11.34
N PHE A 126 18.49 -17.06 11.45
CA PHE A 126 19.32 -18.12 12.00
C PHE A 126 20.56 -18.40 11.13
N SER A 127 20.39 -18.53 9.82
CA SER A 127 21.49 -18.74 8.86
C SER A 127 22.50 -17.58 8.88
N TYR A 128 22.03 -16.35 9.05
CA TYR A 128 22.89 -15.18 9.25
C TYR A 128 23.53 -15.09 10.64
N ARG A 129 23.25 -16.04 11.54
CA ARG A 129 23.72 -16.07 12.94
C ARG A 129 23.34 -14.81 13.72
N ARG A 130 22.20 -14.20 13.39
CA ARG A 130 21.67 -13.00 14.05
C ARG A 130 20.43 -13.27 14.91
N LEU A 131 20.03 -14.54 15.03
CA LEU A 131 18.87 -14.93 15.83
C LEU A 131 19.19 -14.78 17.32
N THR A 132 18.52 -13.84 17.99
CA THR A 132 18.68 -13.59 19.42
C THR A 132 17.34 -13.58 20.12
N TRP A 133 17.28 -14.07 21.36
CA TRP A 133 16.04 -14.08 22.15
C TRP A 133 15.47 -12.66 22.35
N LYS A 134 16.34 -11.67 22.57
CA LYS A 134 15.95 -10.26 22.65
C LYS A 134 15.30 -9.77 21.36
N GLY A 135 15.84 -10.15 20.20
CA GLY A 135 15.28 -9.82 18.89
C GLY A 135 13.92 -10.47 18.67
N VAL A 136 13.78 -11.77 18.96
CA VAL A 136 12.52 -12.50 18.83
C VAL A 136 11.44 -11.92 19.74
N LYS A 137 11.74 -11.69 21.03
CA LYS A 137 10.80 -11.07 21.98
C LYS A 137 10.35 -9.69 21.51
N LYS A 138 11.29 -8.87 21.01
CA LYS A 138 10.97 -7.53 20.48
C LYS A 138 10.05 -7.60 19.25
N ALA A 139 10.30 -8.55 18.33
CA ALA A 139 9.46 -8.77 17.17
C ALA A 139 8.05 -9.21 17.58
N MET A 140 7.93 -10.19 18.47
CA MET A 140 6.65 -10.69 18.97
C MET A 140 5.82 -9.60 19.66
N LEU A 141 6.43 -8.78 20.54
CA LEU A 141 5.73 -7.68 21.23
C LEU A 141 5.27 -6.59 20.26
N ARG A 142 6.06 -6.28 19.22
CA ARG A 142 5.65 -5.34 18.17
C ARG A 142 4.49 -5.89 17.36
N THR A 143 4.55 -7.16 16.94
CA THR A 143 3.46 -7.83 16.23
C THR A 143 2.20 -7.86 17.08
N LEU A 144 2.29 -8.20 18.37
CA LEU A 144 1.16 -8.18 19.30
C LEU A 144 0.51 -6.79 19.37
N GLY A 145 1.30 -5.74 19.55
CA GLY A 145 0.79 -4.36 19.63
C GLY A 145 0.03 -3.94 18.37
N ILE A 146 0.58 -4.20 17.18
CA ILE A 146 -0.06 -3.89 15.90
C ILE A 146 -1.34 -4.71 15.72
N SER A 147 -1.29 -6.02 15.98
CA SER A 147 -2.46 -6.90 15.85
C SER A 147 -3.58 -6.53 16.82
N SER A 148 -3.27 -6.23 18.09
CA SER A 148 -4.26 -5.81 19.08
C SER A 148 -4.94 -4.50 18.70
N MET A 149 -4.18 -3.53 18.18
CA MET A 149 -4.74 -2.28 17.67
C MET A 149 -5.73 -2.52 16.53
N ILE A 150 -5.35 -3.35 15.55
CA ILE A 150 -6.22 -3.69 14.41
C ILE A 150 -7.47 -4.43 14.88
N LEU A 151 -7.34 -5.46 15.72
CA LEU A 151 -8.48 -6.26 16.19
C LEU A 151 -9.48 -5.43 17.00
N LEU A 152 -8.99 -4.50 17.85
CA LEU A 152 -9.88 -3.57 18.57
C LEU A 152 -10.63 -2.66 17.61
N LEU A 153 -9.95 -2.09 16.61
CA LEU A 153 -10.59 -1.25 15.60
C LEU A 153 -11.62 -2.04 14.78
N VAL A 154 -11.32 -3.28 14.38
CA VAL A 154 -12.25 -4.17 13.68
C VAL A 154 -13.48 -4.48 14.53
N ALA A 155 -13.31 -4.72 15.84
CA ALA A 155 -14.43 -4.97 16.73
C ALA A 155 -15.31 -3.74 16.88
N SER A 156 -14.72 -2.57 17.16
CA SER A 156 -15.43 -1.30 17.31
C SER A 156 -16.12 -0.87 16.01
N SER A 157 -15.47 -1.04 14.87
CA SER A 157 -16.02 -0.67 13.57
C SER A 157 -17.17 -1.58 13.15
N ASN A 158 -17.10 -2.89 13.42
CA ASN A 158 -18.20 -3.81 13.15
C ASN A 158 -19.42 -3.47 14.01
N PHE A 159 -19.20 -3.12 15.28
CA PHE A 159 -20.28 -2.65 16.14
C PHE A 159 -20.90 -1.35 15.60
N PHE A 160 -20.08 -0.35 15.26
CA PHE A 160 -20.55 0.90 14.67
C PHE A 160 -21.30 0.67 13.35
N GLY A 161 -20.71 -0.07 12.41
CA GLY A 161 -21.30 -0.36 11.10
C GLY A 161 -22.62 -1.12 11.20
N SER A 162 -22.72 -2.06 12.14
CA SER A 162 -23.97 -2.78 12.42
C SER A 162 -25.06 -1.85 12.96
N VAL A 163 -24.76 -1.00 13.94
CA VAL A 163 -25.71 -0.02 14.48
C VAL A 163 -26.09 1.02 13.42
N PHE A 164 -25.11 1.56 12.70
CA PHE A 164 -25.29 2.55 11.64
C PHE A 164 -26.17 2.02 10.51
N SER A 165 -25.96 0.77 10.09
CA SER A 165 -26.78 0.10 9.08
C SER A 165 -28.20 -0.18 9.60
N ARG A 166 -28.35 -0.65 10.84
CA ARG A 166 -29.66 -0.90 11.47
C ARG A 166 -30.51 0.36 11.63
N LEU A 167 -29.89 1.52 11.85
CA LEU A 167 -30.59 2.80 11.92
C LEU A 167 -31.08 3.31 10.55
N GLY A 168 -30.75 2.61 9.46
CA GLY A 168 -31.10 3.01 8.10
C GLY A 168 -30.17 4.07 7.51
N SER A 169 -29.13 4.51 8.23
CA SER A 169 -28.23 5.58 7.79
C SER A 169 -27.47 5.25 6.52
N ALA A 170 -27.01 3.99 6.36
CA ALA A 170 -26.35 3.54 5.13
C ALA A 170 -27.29 3.58 3.91
N LYS A 171 -28.56 3.19 4.11
CA LYS A 171 -29.58 3.24 3.07
C LYS A 171 -29.91 4.68 2.69
N TRP A 172 -30.07 5.56 3.68
CA TRP A 172 -30.32 6.98 3.47
C TRP A 172 -29.18 7.66 2.67
N ILE A 173 -27.91 7.40 3.00
CA ILE A 173 -26.78 7.92 2.21
C ILE A 173 -26.80 7.39 0.78
N THR A 174 -27.07 6.10 0.60
CA THR A 174 -27.15 5.48 -0.73
C THR A 174 -28.26 6.12 -1.56
N GLU A 175 -29.46 6.27 -1.00
CA GLU A 175 -30.62 6.91 -1.66
C GLU A 175 -30.36 8.39 -1.98
N LEU A 176 -29.71 9.12 -1.08
CA LEU A 176 -29.36 10.53 -1.30
C LEU A 176 -28.37 10.68 -2.45
N LEU A 177 -27.36 9.81 -2.52
CA LEU A 177 -26.35 9.83 -3.59
C LEU A 177 -26.93 9.35 -4.92
N LEU A 178 -27.72 8.27 -4.94
CA LEU A 178 -28.41 7.82 -6.16
C LEU A 178 -29.44 8.86 -6.64
N GLY A 179 -30.13 9.52 -5.72
CA GLY A 179 -31.08 10.60 -6.01
C GLY A 179 -30.43 11.85 -6.62
N ALA A 180 -29.12 12.04 -6.45
CA ALA A 180 -28.37 13.10 -7.13
C ALA A 180 -28.24 12.86 -8.65
N ASN A 181 -28.57 11.65 -9.15
CA ASN A 181 -28.58 11.25 -10.55
C ASN A 181 -27.31 11.63 -11.32
N LEU A 182 -26.16 11.51 -10.64
CA LEU A 182 -24.85 11.81 -11.20
C LEU A 182 -24.41 10.68 -12.16
N ASP A 183 -23.63 11.05 -13.17
CA ASP A 183 -22.94 10.07 -14.00
C ASP A 183 -22.09 9.12 -13.12
N PRO A 184 -22.11 7.79 -13.36
CA PRO A 184 -21.37 6.83 -12.54
C PRO A 184 -19.89 7.15 -12.36
N ASN A 185 -19.22 7.70 -13.38
CA ASN A 185 -17.81 8.06 -13.29
C ASN A 185 -17.59 9.29 -12.41
N VAL A 186 -18.52 10.26 -12.46
CA VAL A 186 -18.51 11.44 -11.60
C VAL A 186 -18.73 11.03 -10.14
N MET A 187 -19.66 10.09 -9.91
CA MET A 187 -19.91 9.54 -8.57
C MET A 187 -18.67 8.83 -8.00
N ILE A 188 -18.03 7.97 -8.78
CA ILE A 188 -16.77 7.31 -8.36
C ILE A 188 -15.69 8.35 -8.06
N PHE A 189 -15.52 9.34 -8.91
CA PHE A 189 -14.55 10.41 -8.67
C PHE A 189 -14.85 11.14 -7.36
N ALA A 190 -16.12 11.47 -7.09
CA ALA A 190 -16.53 12.09 -5.84
C ALA A 190 -16.23 11.18 -4.62
N ILE A 191 -16.51 9.88 -4.72
CA ILE A 191 -16.22 8.90 -3.66
C ILE A 191 -14.72 8.84 -3.38
N ILE A 192 -13.89 8.74 -4.42
CA ILE A 192 -12.43 8.71 -4.30
C ILE A 192 -11.90 10.01 -3.70
N LEU A 193 -12.45 11.16 -4.09
CA LEU A 193 -12.10 12.45 -3.52
C LEU A 193 -12.47 12.53 -2.03
N VAL A 194 -13.65 12.04 -1.64
CA VAL A 194 -14.04 11.97 -0.23
C VAL A 194 -13.10 11.06 0.55
N ILE A 195 -12.76 9.88 0.04
CA ILE A 195 -11.81 8.96 0.68
C ILE A 195 -10.42 9.61 0.82
N PHE A 196 -9.97 10.34 -0.19
CA PHE A 196 -8.71 11.08 -0.15
C PHE A 196 -8.72 12.15 0.95
N ILE A 197 -9.79 12.95 1.06
CA ILE A 197 -9.94 13.99 2.09
C ILE A 197 -10.01 13.36 3.49
N LEU A 198 -10.74 12.25 3.64
CA LEU A 198 -10.81 11.51 4.91
C LEU A 198 -9.45 10.96 5.33
N GLY A 199 -8.59 10.62 4.37
CA GLY A 199 -7.22 10.14 4.60
C GLY A 199 -6.27 11.19 5.19
N TRP A 200 -6.64 12.47 5.26
CA TRP A 200 -5.86 13.46 6.00
C TRP A 200 -6.02 13.31 7.51
N PRO A 201 -7.21 13.50 8.12
CA PRO A 201 -7.35 13.38 9.56
C PRO A 201 -7.34 11.93 10.06
N LEU A 202 -7.67 10.95 9.21
CA LEU A 202 -7.83 9.55 9.61
C LEU A 202 -6.73 8.67 9.04
N GLU A 203 -6.38 7.64 9.81
CA GLU A 203 -5.55 6.53 9.33
C GLU A 203 -6.37 5.62 8.39
N TRP A 204 -5.71 4.82 7.55
CA TRP A 204 -6.41 3.99 6.56
C TRP A 204 -7.30 2.92 7.22
N VAL A 205 -6.95 2.41 8.41
CA VAL A 205 -7.70 1.39 9.16
C VAL A 205 -9.12 1.88 9.47
N PRO A 206 -9.36 3.03 10.14
CA PRO A 206 -10.70 3.60 10.29
C PRO A 206 -11.48 3.77 8.99
N ILE A 207 -10.82 4.20 7.91
CA ILE A 207 -11.50 4.42 6.62
C ILE A 207 -12.00 3.10 6.05
N VAL A 208 -11.12 2.10 5.97
CA VAL A 208 -11.45 0.76 5.49
C VAL A 208 -12.52 0.12 6.37
N LEU A 209 -12.46 0.29 7.68
CA LEU A 209 -13.34 -0.42 8.60
C LEU A 209 -14.69 0.25 8.84
N ILE A 210 -14.80 1.57 8.65
CA ILE A 210 -16.02 2.34 8.94
C ILE A 210 -16.65 2.87 7.65
N PHE A 211 -15.89 3.57 6.82
CA PHE A 211 -16.43 4.29 5.67
C PHE A 211 -16.68 3.39 4.47
N ILE A 212 -15.79 2.42 4.21
CA ILE A 212 -15.96 1.50 3.08
C ILE A 212 -17.25 0.66 3.20
N PRO A 213 -17.61 0.06 4.35
CA PRO A 213 -18.91 -0.61 4.50
C PRO A 213 -20.12 0.27 4.19
N ILE A 214 -20.03 1.58 4.44
CA ILE A 214 -21.11 2.54 4.16
C ILE A 214 -21.23 2.77 2.65
N LEU A 215 -20.11 2.82 1.95
CA LEU A 215 -20.05 3.03 0.50
C LEU A 215 -20.28 1.74 -0.30
N LEU A 216 -20.03 0.57 0.28
CA LEU A 216 -20.07 -0.72 -0.42
C LEU A 216 -21.41 -1.03 -1.10
N PRO A 217 -22.59 -0.78 -0.49
CA PRO A 217 -23.88 -0.99 -1.16
C PRO A 217 -24.00 -0.14 -2.44
N LEU A 218 -23.56 1.12 -2.39
CA LEU A 218 -23.57 2.02 -3.54
C LEU A 218 -22.68 1.50 -4.67
N ILE A 219 -21.45 1.09 -4.36
CA ILE A 219 -20.51 0.54 -5.36
C ILE A 219 -21.07 -0.71 -6.02
N ARG A 220 -21.75 -1.58 -5.25
CA ARG A 220 -22.40 -2.80 -5.78
C ARG A 220 -23.59 -2.47 -6.66
N ASP A 221 -24.42 -1.52 -6.27
CA ASP A 221 -25.60 -1.09 -7.04
C ASP A 221 -25.21 -0.47 -8.39
N MET A 222 -24.10 0.29 -8.40
CA MET A 222 -23.50 0.85 -9.61
C MET A 222 -22.83 -0.21 -10.51
N GLY A 223 -22.71 -1.46 -10.06
CA GLY A 223 -22.15 -2.57 -10.83
C GLY A 223 -20.62 -2.54 -10.99
N TYR A 224 -19.89 -1.79 -10.15
CA TYR A 224 -18.43 -1.76 -10.21
C TYR A 224 -17.79 -3.01 -9.61
N ASP A 225 -16.68 -3.45 -10.20
CA ASP A 225 -15.87 -4.54 -9.67
C ASP A 225 -15.23 -4.15 -8.33
N LEU A 226 -15.48 -4.98 -7.31
CA LEU A 226 -15.04 -4.71 -5.94
C LEU A 226 -13.53 -4.85 -5.76
N ILE A 227 -12.85 -5.67 -6.56
CA ILE A 227 -11.38 -5.81 -6.53
C ILE A 227 -10.76 -4.54 -7.08
N TRP A 228 -11.25 -4.07 -8.23
CA TRP A 228 -10.83 -2.80 -8.83
C TRP A 228 -11.03 -1.63 -7.86
N PHE A 229 -12.22 -1.51 -7.27
CA PHE A 229 -12.50 -0.45 -6.30
C PHE A 229 -11.58 -0.55 -5.08
N SER A 230 -11.32 -1.75 -4.57
CA SER A 230 -10.40 -1.99 -3.45
C SER A 230 -9.00 -1.46 -3.75
N ILE A 231 -8.45 -1.75 -4.93
CA ILE A 231 -7.12 -1.26 -5.32
C ILE A 231 -7.14 0.26 -5.54
N LEU A 232 -8.22 0.80 -6.09
CA LEU A 232 -8.35 2.25 -6.25
C LEU A 232 -8.35 2.97 -4.90
N VAL A 233 -9.09 2.44 -3.91
CA VAL A 233 -9.07 2.92 -2.52
C VAL A 233 -7.67 2.79 -1.93
N ALA A 234 -7.00 1.65 -2.11
CA ALA A 234 -5.65 1.40 -1.63
C ALA A 234 -4.65 2.46 -2.11
N VAL A 235 -4.63 2.73 -3.41
CA VAL A 235 -3.75 3.71 -4.04
C VAL A 235 -4.12 5.14 -3.62
N THR A 236 -5.41 5.42 -3.45
CA THR A 236 -5.92 6.72 -2.99
C THR A 236 -5.47 7.01 -1.55
N LEU A 237 -5.60 6.05 -0.64
CA LEU A 237 -5.14 6.18 0.75
C LEU A 237 -3.61 6.33 0.84
N GLN A 238 -2.88 5.62 -0.03
CA GLN A 238 -1.44 5.83 -0.20
C GLN A 238 -1.12 7.27 -0.64
N THR A 239 -1.94 7.84 -1.53
CA THR A 239 -1.80 9.24 -1.97
C THR A 239 -2.06 10.21 -0.82
N ALA A 240 -3.11 9.98 -0.03
CA ALA A 240 -3.44 10.82 1.12
C ALA A 240 -2.30 10.86 2.15
N TRP A 241 -1.63 9.72 2.37
CA TRP A 241 -0.46 9.63 3.25
C TRP A 241 0.75 10.48 2.80
N LEU A 242 0.84 10.77 1.50
CA LEU A 242 1.88 11.64 0.94
C LEU A 242 1.46 13.11 0.83
N SER A 243 0.18 13.42 1.05
CA SER A 243 -0.38 14.75 0.82
C SER A 243 -0.25 15.67 2.03
N PRO A 244 0.40 16.84 1.92
CA PRO A 244 0.30 17.90 2.91
C PRO A 244 -1.17 18.33 3.08
N PRO A 245 -1.61 18.76 4.28
CA PRO A 245 -0.83 19.08 5.48
C PRO A 245 -0.61 17.92 6.46
N VAL A 246 -1.36 16.81 6.33
CA VAL A 246 -1.31 15.65 7.24
C VAL A 246 -0.58 14.47 6.59
N ALA A 247 0.59 14.73 6.02
CA ALA A 247 1.42 13.70 5.39
C ALA A 247 2.16 12.89 6.46
N LEU A 248 1.55 11.82 6.98
CA LEU A 248 2.12 10.95 8.01
C LEU A 248 3.53 10.44 7.66
N SER A 249 3.77 10.15 6.37
CA SER A 249 5.10 9.73 5.89
C SER A 249 6.19 10.79 6.11
N ALA A 250 5.84 12.08 6.07
CA ALA A 250 6.79 13.16 6.34
C ALA A 250 7.23 13.18 7.81
N TYR A 251 6.28 12.97 8.72
CA TYR A 251 6.55 12.94 10.16
C TYR A 251 7.38 11.72 10.56
N PHE A 252 7.13 10.56 9.95
CA PHE A 252 8.00 9.40 10.12
C PHE A 252 9.42 9.66 9.62
N LEU A 253 9.58 10.29 8.45
CA LEU A 253 10.89 10.62 7.92
C LEU A 253 11.62 11.66 8.80
N LYS A 254 10.91 12.69 9.28
CA LYS A 254 11.43 13.69 10.23
C LYS A 254 11.86 13.05 11.56
N GLY A 255 11.17 12.00 12.01
CA GLY A 255 11.56 11.25 13.20
C GLY A 255 12.84 10.44 13.03
N VAL A 256 13.15 9.99 11.81
CA VAL A 256 14.39 9.26 11.49
C VAL A 256 15.55 10.21 11.21
N VAL A 257 15.27 11.36 10.59
CA VAL A 257 16.27 12.36 10.17
C VAL A 257 15.85 13.74 10.70
N PRO A 258 16.06 14.04 12.00
CA PRO A 258 15.58 15.26 12.65
C PRO A 258 16.15 16.56 12.07
N GLU A 259 17.32 16.49 11.43
CA GLU A 259 18.01 17.63 10.82
C GLU A 259 17.34 18.13 9.53
N TRP A 260 16.49 17.35 8.87
CA TRP A 260 15.84 17.76 7.62
C TRP A 260 14.62 18.63 7.87
N ASP A 261 14.55 19.79 7.23
CA ASP A 261 13.39 20.66 7.37
C ASP A 261 12.11 20.01 6.81
N LEU A 262 11.01 20.13 7.56
CA LEU A 262 9.73 19.55 7.17
C LEU A 262 9.24 20.12 5.83
N LYS A 263 9.54 21.38 5.56
CA LYS A 263 9.26 22.05 4.29
C LYS A 263 9.95 21.34 3.11
N ASP A 264 11.22 20.98 3.26
CA ASP A 264 11.99 20.30 2.20
C ASP A 264 11.49 18.88 1.98
N ILE A 265 11.06 18.21 3.06
CA ILE A 265 10.41 16.91 2.99
C ILE A 265 9.11 17.02 2.19
N TYR A 266 8.23 17.97 2.50
CA TYR A 266 6.97 18.19 1.78
C TYR A 266 7.18 18.54 0.30
N ILE A 267 8.13 19.41 -0.03
CA ILE A 267 8.47 19.75 -1.42
C ILE A 267 9.01 18.52 -2.16
N GLY A 268 9.74 17.64 -1.47
CA GLY A 268 10.14 16.36 -2.00
C GLY A 268 8.95 15.44 -2.27
N MET A 269 8.03 15.32 -1.32
CA MET A 269 6.88 14.41 -1.38
C MET A 269 5.83 14.82 -2.41
N ILE A 270 5.55 16.11 -2.56
CA ILE A 270 4.52 16.60 -3.50
C ILE A 270 4.81 16.19 -4.96
N GLN A 271 6.09 16.04 -5.30
CA GLN A 271 6.53 15.55 -6.60
C GLN A 271 6.07 14.11 -6.86
N PHE A 272 6.19 13.25 -5.85
CA PHE A 272 5.76 11.84 -5.94
C PHE A 272 4.25 11.69 -5.74
N MET A 273 3.63 12.57 -4.95
CA MET A 273 2.17 12.67 -4.88
C MET A 273 1.58 12.97 -6.26
N GLY A 274 2.19 13.86 -7.05
CA GLY A 274 1.80 14.09 -8.43
C GLY A 274 1.83 12.83 -9.29
N LEU A 275 2.89 12.02 -9.18
CA LEU A 275 2.98 10.72 -9.87
C LEU A 275 1.93 9.73 -9.37
N GLN A 276 1.61 9.78 -8.08
CA GLN A 276 0.57 8.94 -7.49
C GLN A 276 -0.82 9.31 -8.04
N CYS A 277 -1.13 10.60 -8.15
CA CYS A 277 -2.35 11.06 -8.81
C CYS A 277 -2.43 10.59 -10.26
N VAL A 278 -1.31 10.62 -11.00
CA VAL A 278 -1.25 10.03 -12.35
C VAL A 278 -1.56 8.54 -12.30
N GLY A 279 -0.99 7.81 -11.34
CA GLY A 279 -1.30 6.40 -11.11
C GLY A 279 -2.80 6.17 -10.86
N VAL A 280 -3.43 6.93 -9.96
CA VAL A 280 -4.88 6.85 -9.70
C VAL A 280 -5.68 7.07 -10.98
N VAL A 281 -5.36 8.13 -11.73
CA VAL A 281 -6.02 8.44 -13.02
C VAL A 281 -5.87 7.28 -14.00
N LEU A 282 -4.68 6.69 -14.13
CA LEU A 282 -4.47 5.53 -14.99
C LEU A 282 -5.31 4.33 -14.55
N LEU A 283 -5.44 4.06 -13.25
CA LEU A 283 -6.27 2.95 -12.77
C LEU A 283 -7.76 3.19 -12.99
N VAL A 284 -8.20 4.45 -12.98
CA VAL A 284 -9.59 4.84 -13.29
C VAL A 284 -9.90 4.61 -14.76
N PHE A 285 -9.05 5.09 -15.66
CA PHE A 285 -9.28 5.00 -17.12
C PHE A 285 -8.89 3.65 -17.71
N PHE A 286 -8.00 2.89 -17.05
CA PHE A 286 -7.57 1.56 -17.47
C PHE A 286 -7.79 0.51 -16.37
N PRO A 287 -9.05 0.16 -16.04
CA PRO A 287 -9.36 -0.91 -15.10
C PRO A 287 -8.65 -2.25 -15.33
N PRO A 288 -8.35 -2.68 -16.58
CA PRO A 288 -7.60 -3.91 -16.83
C PRO A 288 -6.24 -4.00 -16.15
N ILE A 289 -5.60 -2.87 -15.80
CA ILE A 289 -4.35 -2.88 -15.03
C ILE A 289 -4.56 -3.61 -13.68
N VAL A 290 -5.73 -3.46 -13.08
CA VAL A 290 -6.08 -4.11 -11.83
C VAL A 290 -6.71 -5.49 -12.04
N THR A 291 -7.61 -5.62 -13.00
CA THR A 291 -8.48 -6.80 -13.12
C THR A 291 -7.89 -7.94 -13.96
N TRP A 292 -6.88 -7.67 -14.80
CA TRP A 292 -6.32 -8.66 -15.73
C TRP A 292 -5.66 -9.83 -15.01
N LEU A 293 -4.71 -9.58 -14.10
CA LEU A 293 -3.98 -10.66 -13.43
C LEU A 293 -4.91 -11.54 -12.57
N PRO A 294 -5.84 -10.98 -11.76
CA PRO A 294 -6.87 -11.77 -11.10
C PRO A 294 -7.73 -12.60 -12.04
N ALA A 295 -8.08 -12.08 -13.23
CA ALA A 295 -8.93 -12.81 -14.18
C ALA A 295 -8.19 -14.01 -14.82
N VAL A 296 -6.88 -13.90 -15.03
CA VAL A 296 -6.05 -14.98 -15.60
C VAL A 296 -5.75 -16.08 -14.58
N LEU A 297 -5.67 -15.74 -13.29
CA LEU A 297 -5.38 -16.70 -12.20
C LEU A 297 -6.63 -17.39 -11.64
N ARG A 298 -7.82 -17.09 -12.16
CA ARG A 298 -9.11 -17.69 -11.74
C ARG A 298 -9.42 -18.98 -12.48
#